data_AF-A0AAV1SHL9-F1
#
_entry.id   AF-A0AAV1SHL9-F1
#
_cell.length_a   1.000
_cell.length_b   1.000
_cell.length_c   1.000
_cell.angle_alpha   90.00
_cell.angle_beta   90.00
_cell.angle_gamma   90.00
#
_symmetry.space_group_name_H-M   'P 1'
#
loop_
_entity.id
_entity.type
_entity.pdbx_description
1 polymer ?
#
loop_
_entity_poly.entity_id
_entity_poly.type
_entity_poly.pdbx_seq_one_letter_code
_entity_poly.pdbx_strand_id
1 'polypeptide(L)'
;MSHNALTTYQYQNHHRKNHPPENPFREIEALIISAENLKNVKHVTRMKLYAVVYVEKEHVAKTHVDHHGATKPSWNETVVVKFRNHQAALNVDIYARGHAREKSVGSARVFEGLLESPMDCSTCGCLLRGRFLIRRKSLTFNVKDEEVEGVETVVVLSAD
;
A
#
# COMPACT_ATOMS: atom_id res chain seq x y z
N MET A 1 -9.59 -59.57 -44.06
CA MET A 1 -8.96 -58.73 -43.03
C MET A 1 -9.44 -57.32 -43.30
N SER A 2 -10.54 -56.94 -42.63
CA SER A 2 -10.50 -56.22 -41.35
C SER A 2 -10.08 -54.77 -41.58
N HIS A 3 -11.08 -53.90 -41.76
CA HIS A 3 -11.39 -52.74 -40.90
C HIS A 3 -10.70 -51.48 -41.44
N ASN A 4 -11.21 -50.26 -41.39
CA ASN A 4 -12.52 -49.65 -41.12
C ASN A 4 -12.26 -48.22 -41.65
N ALA A 5 -13.02 -47.74 -42.64
CA ALA A 5 -14.24 -46.98 -42.43
C ALA A 5 -14.00 -45.60 -41.77
N LEU A 6 -14.26 -44.56 -42.60
CA LEU A 6 -15.02 -43.34 -42.25
C LEU A 6 -14.28 -42.32 -41.34
N THR A 7 -14.46 -41.00 -41.41
CA THR A 7 -15.27 -40.08 -42.22
C THR A 7 -14.86 -38.65 -41.82
N THR A 8 -14.77 -37.78 -42.81
CA THR A 8 -15.43 -36.46 -42.91
C THR A 8 -15.23 -35.36 -41.85
N TYR A 9 -14.96 -34.16 -42.38
CA TYR A 9 -15.65 -32.87 -42.18
C TYR A 9 -14.71 -31.67 -41.96
N GLN A 10 -14.82 -30.74 -42.91
CA GLN A 10 -14.36 -29.35 -42.87
C GLN A 10 -15.20 -28.53 -41.87
N TYR A 11 -14.59 -27.60 -41.12
CA TYR A 11 -15.18 -26.29 -40.82
C TYR A 11 -14.15 -25.31 -40.23
N GLN A 12 -14.18 -24.06 -40.68
CA GLN A 12 -13.32 -22.96 -40.23
C GLN A 12 -13.88 -22.26 -38.98
N ASN A 13 -12.96 -21.57 -38.29
CA ASN A 13 -13.12 -20.34 -37.50
C ASN A 13 -13.23 -20.36 -35.97
N HIS A 14 -12.57 -19.31 -35.44
CA HIS A 14 -12.88 -18.48 -34.29
C HIS A 14 -12.07 -18.66 -33.00
N HIS A 15 -11.42 -17.54 -32.64
CA HIS A 15 -10.79 -17.20 -31.37
C HIS A 15 -9.37 -17.74 -31.11
N ARG A 16 -8.39 -17.13 -31.79
CA ARG A 16 -7.17 -16.71 -31.06
C ARG A 16 -7.69 -15.86 -29.91
N LYS A 17 -7.68 -16.41 -28.70
CA LYS A 17 -8.14 -15.71 -27.50
C LYS A 17 -7.28 -14.45 -27.40
N ASN A 18 -7.83 -13.31 -27.81
CA ASN A 18 -7.35 -12.02 -27.37
C ASN A 18 -7.56 -12.06 -25.86
N HIS A 19 -6.54 -12.47 -25.10
CA HIS A 19 -6.47 -12.05 -23.72
C HIS A 19 -6.47 -10.52 -23.79
N PRO A 20 -7.44 -9.85 -23.13
CA PRO A 20 -7.27 -8.43 -22.86
C PRO A 20 -5.87 -8.26 -22.28
N PRO A 21 -5.10 -7.21 -22.64
CA PRO A 21 -3.90 -6.91 -21.91
C PRO A 21 -4.27 -6.90 -20.44
N GLU A 22 -3.73 -7.85 -19.69
CA GLU A 22 -3.91 -7.90 -18.24
C GLU A 22 -3.49 -6.52 -17.74
N ASN A 23 -4.38 -5.82 -17.02
CA ASN A 23 -4.15 -4.42 -16.64
C ASN A 23 -2.77 -4.31 -15.96
N PRO A 24 -1.76 -3.67 -16.59
CA PRO A 24 -0.39 -3.80 -16.17
C PRO A 24 -0.21 -3.20 -14.78
N PHE A 25 0.58 -3.87 -13.94
CA PHE A 25 0.91 -3.33 -12.63
C PHE A 25 1.67 -2.01 -12.79
N ARG A 26 1.26 -1.04 -11.98
CA ARG A 26 1.95 0.21 -11.70
C ARG A 26 2.63 0.11 -10.35
N GLU A 27 3.58 1.00 -10.10
CA GLU A 27 4.35 1.00 -8.87
C GLU A 27 4.33 2.40 -8.22
N ILE A 28 4.38 2.43 -6.88
CA ILE A 28 4.62 3.64 -6.08
C ILE A 28 5.83 3.37 -5.19
N GLU A 29 6.80 4.28 -5.23
CA GLU A 29 7.95 4.30 -4.33
C GLU A 29 7.70 5.32 -3.22
N ALA A 30 7.67 4.84 -1.98
CA ALA A 30 7.38 5.61 -0.79
C ALA A 30 8.57 5.60 0.15
N LEU A 31 9.17 6.76 0.41
CA LEU A 31 10.13 6.93 1.50
C LEU A 31 9.37 7.17 2.81
N ILE A 32 9.34 6.18 3.69
CA ILE A 32 8.75 6.26 5.01
C ILE A 32 9.81 6.75 5.99
N ILE A 33 9.76 8.03 6.36
CA ILE A 33 10.82 8.65 7.17
C ILE A 33 10.62 8.34 8.65
N SER A 34 9.52 8.79 9.22
CA SER A 34 9.24 8.66 10.65
C SER A 34 7.75 8.89 10.95
N ALA A 35 7.38 8.62 12.20
CA ALA A 35 6.11 9.07 12.74
C ALA A 35 6.29 9.75 14.11
N GLU A 36 5.34 10.58 14.50
CA GLU A 36 5.42 11.26 15.80
C GLU A 36 4.07 11.43 16.50
N ASN A 37 4.15 11.58 17.82
CA ASN A 37 3.03 11.79 18.74
C ASN A 37 2.02 10.63 18.77
N LEU A 38 2.45 9.41 18.46
CA LEU A 38 1.57 8.24 18.40
C LEU A 38 0.96 7.92 19.77
N LYS A 39 -0.32 7.49 19.78
CA LYS A 39 -0.97 6.99 21.00
C LYS A 39 -0.25 5.70 21.44
N ASN A 40 0.12 5.62 22.73
CA ASN A 40 0.69 4.39 23.25
C ASN A 40 -0.38 3.31 23.44
N VAL A 41 -0.34 2.26 22.62
CA VAL A 41 -1.28 1.11 22.67
C VAL A 41 -0.78 -0.06 23.54
N LYS A 42 0.37 0.12 24.19
CA LYS A 42 0.96 -0.84 25.12
C LYS A 42 1.20 -0.20 26.48
N HIS A 43 0.46 -0.66 27.48
CA HIS A 43 0.54 -0.12 28.85
C HIS A 43 1.80 -0.54 29.61
N VAL A 44 2.40 -1.69 29.24
CA VAL A 44 3.48 -2.32 30.03
C VAL A 44 4.83 -2.29 29.33
N THR A 45 4.86 -2.44 28.00
CA THR A 45 6.11 -2.57 27.24
C THR A 45 6.25 -1.45 26.22
N ARG A 46 7.50 -1.09 25.91
CA ARG A 46 7.80 -0.14 24.83
C ARG A 46 7.17 -0.62 23.53
N MET A 47 6.61 0.32 22.77
CA MET A 47 6.14 0.05 21.42
C MET A 47 7.33 -0.20 20.50
N LYS A 48 7.24 -1.28 19.73
CA LYS A 48 8.17 -1.65 18.66
C LYS A 48 7.38 -1.51 17.37
N LEU A 49 7.67 -0.50 16.56
CA LEU A 49 6.77 -0.03 15.52
C LEU A 49 7.28 -0.28 14.11
N TYR A 50 6.39 -0.61 13.19
CA TYR A 50 6.67 -0.68 11.76
C TYR A 50 5.45 -0.19 10.99
N ALA A 51 5.69 0.29 9.77
CA ALA A 51 4.65 0.70 8.84
C ALA A 51 4.37 -0.42 7.83
N VAL A 52 3.12 -0.55 7.44
CA VAL A 52 2.64 -1.38 6.34
C VAL A 52 2.04 -0.44 5.31
N VAL A 53 2.59 -0.47 4.10
CA VAL A 53 2.24 0.42 3.00
C VAL A 53 1.56 -0.40 1.91
N TYR A 54 0.42 0.07 1.39
CA TYR A 54 -0.32 -0.61 0.33
C TYR A 54 -1.29 0.30 -0.40
N VAL A 55 -1.55 0.00 -1.68
CA VAL A 55 -2.70 0.56 -2.40
C VAL A 55 -3.87 -0.44 -2.31
N GLU A 56 -3.59 -1.68 -2.70
CA GLU A 56 -4.48 -2.84 -2.59
C GLU A 56 -3.83 -3.82 -1.59
N LYS A 57 -4.63 -4.44 -0.71
CA LYS A 57 -4.11 -5.34 0.34
C LYS A 57 -3.44 -6.61 -0.18
N GLU A 58 -3.50 -6.86 -1.49
CA GLU A 58 -2.79 -7.95 -2.16
C GLU A 58 -1.28 -7.68 -2.29
N HIS A 59 -0.89 -6.41 -2.43
CA HIS A 59 0.50 -5.99 -2.66
C HIS A 59 0.94 -5.01 -1.57
N VAL A 60 1.43 -5.58 -0.47
CA VAL A 60 1.87 -4.82 0.71
C VAL A 60 3.39 -4.77 0.79
N ALA A 61 3.91 -3.62 1.22
CA ALA A 61 5.31 -3.48 1.63
C ALA A 61 5.36 -3.12 3.12
N LYS A 62 6.45 -3.51 3.80
CA LYS A 62 6.64 -3.26 5.23
C LYS A 62 7.99 -2.63 5.46
N THR A 63 8.07 -1.68 6.38
CA THR A 63 9.35 -1.21 6.90
C THR A 63 9.92 -2.22 7.89
N HIS A 64 11.18 -2.05 8.25
CA HIS A 64 11.75 -2.66 9.43
C HIS A 64 11.02 -2.21 10.71
N VAL A 65 11.27 -2.96 11.79
CA VAL A 65 10.74 -2.64 13.12
C VAL A 65 11.69 -1.69 13.82
N ASP A 66 11.21 -0.50 14.19
CA ASP A 66 11.89 0.38 15.12
C ASP A 66 11.66 -0.13 16.56
N HIS A 67 12.74 -0.59 17.19
CA HIS A 67 12.74 -1.11 18.55
C HIS A 67 12.80 -0.03 19.64
N HIS A 68 13.17 1.21 19.27
CA HIS A 68 13.55 2.28 20.18
C HIS A 68 12.70 3.54 20.03
N GLY A 69 12.02 3.80 18.93
CA GLY A 69 11.25 5.03 18.76
C GLY A 69 10.07 5.23 19.72
N ALA A 70 9.52 4.17 20.31
CA ALA A 70 8.31 4.21 21.14
C ALA A 70 7.16 4.97 20.44
N THR A 71 6.80 6.18 20.87
CA THR A 71 5.74 7.00 20.26
C THR A 71 6.24 7.89 19.11
N LYS A 72 7.53 7.85 18.80
CA LYS A 72 8.21 8.64 17.76
C LYS A 72 9.16 7.75 16.93
N PRO A 73 8.64 6.79 16.14
CA PRO A 73 9.49 5.89 15.38
C PRO A 73 10.19 6.55 14.21
N SER A 74 11.38 6.06 13.88
CA SER A 74 12.16 6.47 12.70
C SER A 74 12.53 5.23 11.90
N TRP A 75 12.17 5.23 10.61
CA TRP A 75 12.50 4.15 9.68
C TRP A 75 13.46 4.63 8.59
N ASN A 76 13.19 5.77 7.97
CA ASN A 76 13.98 6.27 6.84
C ASN A 76 14.21 5.18 5.77
N GLU A 77 13.11 4.51 5.38
CA GLU A 77 13.14 3.34 4.51
C GLU A 77 12.25 3.57 3.28
N THR A 78 12.82 3.31 2.10
CA THR A 78 12.09 3.33 0.83
C THR A 78 11.44 1.99 0.58
N VAL A 79 10.12 1.99 0.38
CA VAL A 79 9.34 0.80 0.04
C VAL A 79 8.63 0.98 -1.30
N VAL A 80 8.43 -0.11 -2.04
CA VAL A 80 7.75 -0.10 -3.34
C VAL A 80 6.49 -0.97 -3.26
N VAL A 81 5.35 -0.42 -3.67
CA VAL A 81 4.07 -1.15 -3.73
C VAL A 81 3.53 -1.18 -5.15
N LYS A 82 2.94 -2.32 -5.53
CA LYS A 82 2.35 -2.52 -6.86
C LYS A 82 0.83 -2.41 -6.80
N PHE A 83 0.22 -1.95 -7.89
CA PHE A 83 -1.24 -1.79 -7.97
C PHE A 83 -1.72 -1.82 -9.43
N ARG A 84 -2.99 -2.16 -9.66
CA ARG A 84 -3.55 -2.21 -11.03
C ARG A 84 -4.48 -1.03 -11.35
N ASN A 85 -5.19 -0.50 -10.36
CA ASN A 85 -6.27 0.47 -10.59
C ASN A 85 -5.79 1.93 -10.67
N HIS A 86 -6.41 2.73 -11.54
CA HIS A 86 -6.06 4.14 -11.75
C HIS A 86 -6.47 5.10 -10.63
N GLN A 87 -7.33 4.67 -9.70
CA GLN A 87 -7.71 5.47 -8.53
C GLN A 87 -6.99 4.92 -7.30
N ALA A 88 -5.69 5.20 -7.22
CA ALA A 88 -4.85 4.70 -6.15
C ALA A 88 -4.82 5.67 -4.97
N ALA A 89 -5.17 5.16 -3.79
CA ALA A 89 -4.83 5.82 -2.53
C ALA A 89 -3.79 4.95 -1.82
N LEU A 90 -2.65 5.56 -1.50
CA LEU A 90 -1.61 4.92 -0.71
C LEU A 90 -2.05 4.91 0.76
N ASN A 91 -2.24 3.72 1.31
CA ASN A 91 -2.54 3.53 2.71
C ASN A 91 -1.26 3.19 3.45
N VAL A 92 -1.11 3.77 4.64
CA VAL A 92 0.00 3.50 5.55
C VAL A 92 -0.56 3.17 6.93
N ASP A 93 -0.51 1.89 7.30
CA ASP A 93 -0.92 1.41 8.61
C ASP A 93 0.31 1.26 9.50
N ILE A 94 0.26 1.80 10.73
CA ILE A 94 1.31 1.65 11.73
C ILE A 94 0.88 0.59 12.74
N TYR A 95 1.77 -0.36 12.99
CA TYR A 95 1.53 -1.44 13.95
C TYR A 95 2.61 -1.51 15.02
N ALA A 96 2.19 -1.91 16.22
CA ALA A 96 3.06 -2.27 17.33
C ALA A 96 3.22 -3.78 17.41
N ARG A 97 4.44 -4.28 17.22
CA ARG A 97 4.79 -5.70 17.34
C ARG A 97 4.53 -6.19 18.77
N GLY A 98 3.59 -7.09 18.97
CA GLY A 98 3.32 -7.74 20.26
C GLY A 98 3.95 -9.13 20.36
N HIS A 99 3.87 -9.74 21.55
CA HIS A 99 4.31 -11.12 21.77
C HIS A 99 3.35 -12.14 21.15
N ALA A 100 2.03 -11.92 21.29
CA ALA A 100 1.00 -12.81 20.75
C ALA A 100 0.40 -12.29 19.44
N ARG A 101 0.13 -10.97 19.36
CA ARG A 101 -0.46 -10.33 18.18
C ARG A 101 0.06 -8.91 18.00
N GLU A 102 0.11 -8.47 16.76
CA GLU A 102 0.36 -7.09 16.38
C GLU A 102 -0.84 -6.23 16.77
N LYS A 103 -0.60 -5.02 17.27
CA LYS A 103 -1.65 -4.05 17.61
C LYS A 103 -1.63 -2.90 16.61
N SER A 104 -2.79 -2.51 16.07
CA SER A 104 -2.90 -1.30 15.26
C SER A 104 -2.61 -0.08 16.14
N VAL A 105 -1.82 0.83 15.61
CA VAL A 105 -1.50 2.12 16.25
C VAL A 105 -2.25 3.24 15.57
N GLY A 106 -2.38 3.22 14.24
CA GLY A 106 -3.14 4.19 13.46
C GLY A 106 -2.90 3.98 11.96
N SER A 107 -3.69 4.66 11.14
CA SER A 107 -3.66 4.56 9.68
C SER A 107 -3.64 5.94 9.05
N ALA A 108 -2.86 6.13 7.99
CA ALA A 108 -2.92 7.31 7.12
C ALA A 108 -3.33 6.88 5.72
N ARG A 109 -4.00 7.77 4.99
CA ARG A 109 -4.36 7.58 3.59
C ARG A 109 -3.88 8.80 2.81
N VAL A 110 -3.15 8.56 1.72
CA VAL A 110 -2.63 9.59 0.83
C VAL A 110 -3.18 9.35 -0.56
N PHE A 111 -3.79 10.39 -1.13
CA PHE A 111 -4.32 10.33 -2.49
C PHE A 111 -3.24 10.66 -3.51
N GLU A 112 -3.39 10.15 -4.74
CA GLU A 112 -2.45 10.36 -5.84
C GLU A 112 -2.11 11.84 -6.09
N GLY A 113 -3.07 12.77 -5.91
CA GLY A 113 -2.83 14.22 -6.06
C GLY A 113 -1.89 14.84 -5.00
N LEU A 114 -1.52 14.09 -3.97
CA LEU A 114 -0.55 14.46 -2.93
C LEU A 114 0.79 13.72 -3.09
N LEU A 115 0.93 12.89 -4.13
CA LEU A 115 2.20 12.29 -4.53
C LEU A 115 2.80 13.19 -5.59
N GLU A 116 4.05 13.62 -5.40
CA GLU A 116 4.74 14.36 -6.44
C GLU A 116 5.00 13.42 -7.62
N SER A 117 4.33 13.63 -8.75
CA SER A 117 4.68 12.99 -10.01
C SER A 117 5.77 13.84 -10.68
N PRO A 118 6.99 13.33 -10.89
CA PRO A 118 8.03 14.13 -11.53
C PRO A 118 7.72 14.44 -13.00
N MET A 119 6.83 13.72 -13.67
CA MET A 119 6.57 13.91 -15.10
C MET A 119 5.15 13.52 -15.50
N ASP A 120 4.52 14.45 -16.20
CA ASP A 120 3.31 14.27 -16.98
C ASP A 120 3.62 13.32 -18.16
N CYS A 121 3.63 12.01 -17.92
CA CYS A 121 3.75 11.02 -18.98
C CYS A 121 2.86 9.82 -18.68
N SER A 122 1.56 9.95 -18.99
CA SER A 122 0.56 8.90 -18.81
C SER A 122 0.81 7.63 -19.66
N THR A 123 1.85 7.63 -20.50
CA THR A 123 2.23 6.51 -21.40
C THR A 123 3.62 5.94 -21.15
N CYS A 124 4.48 6.57 -20.33
CA CYS A 124 5.72 5.98 -19.86
C CYS A 124 5.49 5.47 -18.44
N GLY A 125 5.91 4.26 -18.11
CA GLY A 125 5.71 3.67 -16.77
C GLY A 125 6.50 4.34 -15.65
N CYS A 126 6.42 5.67 -15.50
CA CYS A 126 7.09 6.42 -14.47
C CYS A 126 6.52 6.06 -13.09
N LEU A 127 7.44 5.83 -12.15
CA LEU A 127 7.17 5.49 -10.77
C LEU A 127 6.68 6.73 -10.01
N LEU A 128 5.50 6.66 -9.39
CA LEU A 128 5.03 7.71 -8.48
C LEU A 128 5.92 7.71 -7.24
N ARG A 129 6.47 8.87 -6.84
CA ARG A 129 7.38 8.99 -5.69
C ARG A 129 6.77 9.90 -4.62
N GLY A 130 6.92 9.49 -3.36
CA GLY A 130 6.46 10.30 -2.22
C GLY A 130 7.35 10.13 -0.99
N ARG A 131 7.48 11.18 -0.17
CA ARG A 131 8.26 11.18 1.07
C ARG A 131 7.36 11.49 2.26
N PHE A 132 7.26 10.58 3.22
CA PHE A 132 6.20 10.63 4.23
C PHE A 132 6.74 10.88 5.64
N LEU A 133 6.26 11.96 6.26
CA LEU A 133 6.32 12.19 7.71
C LEU A 133 4.90 12.02 8.29
N ILE A 134 4.71 11.02 9.14
CA ILE A 134 3.37 10.64 9.60
C ILE A 134 3.12 11.19 11.00
N ARG A 135 2.28 12.22 11.09
CA ARG A 135 1.93 12.84 12.37
C ARG A 135 0.64 12.26 12.92
N ARG A 136 0.52 12.15 14.25
CA ARG A 136 -0.73 11.69 14.91
C ARG A 136 -2.00 12.40 14.42
N LYS A 137 -1.92 13.72 14.19
CA LYS A 137 -3.05 14.51 13.68
C LYS A 137 -3.51 14.09 12.29
N SER A 138 -2.65 13.40 11.54
CA SER A 138 -2.90 12.85 10.21
C SER A 138 -3.27 11.37 10.21
N LEU A 139 -3.44 10.77 11.39
CA LEU A 139 -3.81 9.36 11.54
C LEU A 139 -5.28 9.23 11.91
N THR A 140 -5.98 8.36 11.19
CA THR A 140 -7.21 7.77 11.66
C THR A 140 -6.86 6.62 12.60
N PHE A 141 -7.55 6.55 13.73
CA PHE A 141 -7.38 5.48 14.69
C PHE A 141 -8.57 4.57 14.54
N ASN A 142 -8.34 3.33 14.10
CA ASN A 142 -9.38 2.32 14.14
C ASN A 142 -9.51 1.87 15.60
N VAL A 143 -10.25 2.65 16.39
CA VAL A 143 -10.60 2.27 17.75
C VAL A 143 -11.66 1.19 17.59
N LYS A 144 -11.33 -0.04 17.96
CA LYS A 144 -12.38 -0.96 18.36
C LYS A 144 -12.97 -0.34 19.62
N ASP A 145 -14.17 0.21 19.46
CA ASP A 145 -15.02 0.96 20.39
C ASP A 145 -14.91 2.50 20.29
N GLU A 146 -16.03 3.08 19.83
CA GLU A 146 -16.39 4.50 19.60
C GLU A 146 -15.92 5.18 18.29
N GLU A 147 -16.93 5.43 17.44
CA GLU A 147 -16.93 6.26 16.25
C GLU A 147 -16.45 7.68 16.57
N VAL A 148 -15.52 8.19 15.75
CA VAL A 148 -15.41 9.63 15.52
C VAL A 148 -15.27 9.84 14.03
N GLU A 149 -16.15 10.69 13.50
CA GLU A 149 -16.30 11.05 12.10
C GLU A 149 -14.98 11.34 11.38
N GLY A 150 -14.96 10.91 10.11
CA GLY A 150 -13.85 11.06 9.20
C GLY A 150 -13.41 12.51 9.04
N VAL A 151 -12.20 12.78 9.50
CA VAL A 151 -11.43 13.94 9.04
C VAL A 151 -10.45 13.42 7.98
N GLU A 152 -10.77 13.67 6.73
CA GLU A 152 -9.85 13.49 5.61
C GLU A 152 -8.59 14.31 5.92
N THR A 153 -7.49 13.63 6.26
CA THR A 153 -6.29 14.34 6.70
C THR A 153 -5.17 14.23 5.68
N VAL A 154 -4.80 15.41 5.19
CA VAL A 154 -3.67 15.64 4.30
C VAL A 154 -2.36 15.35 5.07
N VAL A 155 -1.55 14.43 4.53
CA VAL A 155 -0.18 14.23 4.99
C VAL A 155 0.66 15.39 4.47
N VAL A 156 1.20 16.20 5.37
CA VAL A 156 2.05 17.34 5.02
C VAL A 156 3.44 16.79 4.64
N LEU A 157 3.75 16.81 3.35
CA LEU A 157 5.11 16.62 2.85
C LEU A 157 5.93 17.85 3.29
N SER A 158 7.07 17.63 3.93
CA SER A 158 8.04 18.70 4.18
C SER A 158 9.13 18.57 3.10
N ALA A 159 9.28 19.58 2.27
CA ALA A 159 10.41 19.75 1.37
C ALA A 159 11.45 20.64 2.09
N ASP A 160 12.71 20.20 2.07
CA ASP A 160 13.88 21.06 2.33
C ASP A 160 14.43 21.55 0.99
#